data_AF-A0A923WMV3-F1
#
_entry.id   AF-A0A923WMV3-F1
#
_cell.length_a   1.000
_cell.length_b   1.000
_cell.length_c   1.000
_cell.angle_alpha   90.00
_cell.angle_beta   90.00
_cell.angle_gamma   90.00
#
_symmetry.space_group_name_H-M   'P 1'
#
loop_
_entity.id
_entity.type
_entity.pdbx_description
1 polymer ?
#
loop_
_entity_poly.entity_id
_entity_poly.type
_entity_poly.pdbx_seq_one_letter_code
_entity_poly.pdbx_strand_id
1 'polypeptide(L)'
;MTKSEHSSDPALGAPFAALRDALHASNTPPAVEQALMDAFARRFAPRRWYHALSPRQWGVAGGVGTTALVAAMSLMLSLSAPPPADQQAAPAIDEGAEFIALESAERIEQEADAQLVRTNVPRAALASLGVPVTPQNAGEAVRAEMLVGADGAPLALRLVSLP
;
A
#
# COMPACT_ATOMS: atom_id res chain seq x y z
N MET A 1 2.63 1.56 42.65
CA MET A 1 3.74 1.10 41.80
C MET A 1 3.91 -0.40 42.01
N THR A 2 3.18 -1.23 41.27
CA THR A 2 3.34 -2.70 41.32
C THR A 2 3.77 -3.17 39.94
N LYS A 3 5.03 -3.59 39.88
CA LYS A 3 5.74 -4.15 38.75
C LYS A 3 5.07 -5.48 38.39
N SER A 4 4.50 -5.58 37.18
CA SER A 4 3.85 -6.79 36.69
C SER A 4 4.88 -7.90 36.50
N GLU A 5 5.07 -8.73 37.52
CA GLU A 5 5.83 -9.97 37.44
C GLU A 5 5.09 -10.91 36.48
N HIS A 6 5.59 -11.03 35.25
CA HIS A 6 5.18 -12.09 34.33
C HIS A 6 5.71 -13.42 34.87
N SER A 7 4.92 -14.07 35.72
CA SER A 7 5.19 -15.42 36.20
C SER A 7 5.16 -16.36 34.99
N SER A 8 6.35 -16.70 34.48
CA SER A 8 6.50 -17.72 33.45
C SER A 8 6.16 -19.06 34.09
N ASP A 9 5.00 -19.61 33.76
CA ASP A 9 4.56 -20.91 34.28
C ASP A 9 5.60 -21.99 33.92
N PRO A 10 6.28 -22.60 34.91
CA PRO A 10 7.31 -23.59 34.64
C PRO A 10 6.76 -24.83 33.93
N ALA A 11 5.46 -25.12 34.07
CA ALA A 11 4.80 -26.23 33.38
C ALA A 11 4.73 -26.00 31.86
N LEU A 12 4.69 -24.75 31.40
CA LEU A 12 4.66 -24.38 29.99
C LEU A 12 6.05 -24.21 29.37
N GLY A 13 7.11 -24.10 30.18
CA GLY A 13 8.47 -23.88 29.69
C GLY A 13 8.98 -25.01 28.79
N ALA A 14 8.76 -26.26 29.19
CA ALA A 14 9.19 -27.44 28.45
C ALA A 14 8.48 -27.60 27.07
N PRO A 15 7.14 -27.52 26.97
CA PRO A 15 6.47 -27.60 25.68
C PRO A 15 6.81 -26.41 24.76
N PHE A 16 7.01 -25.21 25.30
CA PHE A 16 7.45 -24.07 24.47
C PHE A 16 8.90 -24.21 23.98
N ALA A 17 9.79 -24.83 24.76
CA ALA A 17 11.15 -25.14 24.31
C ALA A 17 11.13 -26.17 23.17
N ALA A 18 10.38 -27.26 23.32
CA ALA A 18 10.23 -28.29 22.29
C ALA A 18 9.61 -27.73 20.99
N LEU A 19 8.60 -26.85 21.13
CA LEU A 19 8.00 -26.15 19.99
C LEU A 19 9.02 -25.24 19.29
N ARG A 20 9.84 -24.50 20.04
CA ARG A 20 10.86 -23.61 19.49
C ARG A 20 11.94 -24.38 18.72
N ASP A 21 12.35 -25.54 19.23
CA ASP A 21 13.30 -26.42 18.54
C ASP A 21 12.70 -26.98 17.23
N ALA A 22 11.44 -27.40 17.25
CA ALA A 22 10.72 -27.86 16.05
C ALA A 22 10.53 -26.75 15.01
N LEU A 23 10.25 -25.52 15.45
CA LEU A 23 10.16 -24.34 14.57
C LEU A 23 11.53 -23.95 14.00
N HIS A 24 12.60 -24.09 14.78
CA HIS A 24 13.95 -23.82 14.30
C HIS A 24 14.33 -24.73 13.13
N ALA A 25 13.88 -25.98 13.13
CA ALA A 25 14.05 -26.90 12.00
C ALA A 25 13.28 -26.48 10.73
N SER A 26 12.25 -25.64 10.88
CA SER A 26 11.39 -25.14 9.79
C SER A 26 11.78 -23.74 9.31
N ASN A 27 12.78 -23.09 9.93
CA ASN A 27 13.19 -21.75 9.52
C ASN A 27 13.89 -21.77 8.16
N THR A 28 13.59 -20.76 7.35
CA THR A 28 14.16 -20.58 6.02
C THR A 28 15.69 -20.47 6.10
N PRO A 29 16.45 -21.23 5.29
CA PRO A 29 17.90 -21.10 5.25
C PRO A 29 18.32 -19.66 4.89
N PRO A 30 19.37 -19.10 5.52
CA PRO A 30 19.76 -17.69 5.34
C PRO A 30 20.16 -17.35 3.89
N ALA A 31 20.65 -18.33 3.14
CA ALA A 31 20.98 -18.16 1.72
C ALA A 31 19.73 -17.88 0.86
N VAL A 32 18.57 -18.45 1.22
CA VAL A 32 17.31 -18.24 0.48
C VAL A 32 16.73 -16.86 0.81
N GLU A 33 16.78 -16.46 2.08
CA GLU A 33 16.38 -15.11 2.49
C GLU A 33 17.22 -14.05 1.78
N GLN A 34 18.55 -14.22 1.75
CA GLN A 34 19.44 -13.30 1.03
C GLN A 34 19.14 -13.25 -0.47
N ALA A 35 18.93 -14.39 -1.11
CA ALA A 35 18.58 -14.45 -2.53
C ALA A 35 17.25 -13.74 -2.83
N LEU A 36 16.26 -13.87 -1.95
CA LEU A 36 14.97 -13.18 -2.06
C LEU A 36 15.12 -11.67 -1.85
N MET A 37 15.88 -11.23 -0.85
CA MET A 37 16.12 -9.81 -0.58
C MET A 37 16.87 -9.15 -1.73
N ASP A 38 17.86 -9.83 -2.31
CA ASP A 38 18.58 -9.35 -3.50
C ASP A 38 17.67 -9.24 -4.72
N ALA A 39 16.80 -10.23 -4.95
CA ALA A 39 15.84 -10.19 -6.05
C ALA A 39 14.82 -9.07 -5.86
N PHE A 40 14.32 -8.88 -4.64
CA PHE A 40 13.39 -7.82 -4.27
C PHE A 40 14.02 -6.45 -4.47
N ALA A 41 15.24 -6.22 -3.96
CA ALA A 41 15.94 -4.95 -4.10
C ALA A 41 16.16 -4.55 -5.57
N ARG A 42 16.40 -5.51 -6.47
CA ARG A 42 16.52 -5.24 -7.91
C ARG A 42 15.20 -4.88 -8.55
N ARG A 43 14.10 -5.53 -8.14
CA ARG A 43 12.77 -5.30 -8.70
C ARG A 43 12.17 -3.98 -8.23
N PHE A 44 12.40 -3.62 -6.97
CA PHE A 44 11.80 -2.45 -6.31
C PHE A 44 12.81 -1.34 -6.02
N ALA A 45 13.96 -1.33 -6.70
CA ALA A 45 14.94 -0.25 -6.54
C ALA A 45 14.27 1.10 -6.86
N PRO A 46 14.18 2.04 -5.90
CA PRO A 46 13.58 3.34 -6.15
C PRO A 46 14.42 4.06 -7.21
N ARG A 47 13.79 4.39 -8.35
CA ARG A 47 14.46 5.07 -9.45
C ARG A 47 14.81 6.49 -8.98
N ARG A 48 16.08 6.67 -8.62
CA ARG A 48 16.65 7.90 -8.05
C ARG A 48 16.72 9.05 -9.07
N TRP A 49 15.56 9.52 -9.51
CA TRP A 49 15.41 10.62 -10.47
C TRP A 49 16.14 11.91 -10.04
N TYR A 50 16.30 12.11 -8.73
CA TYR A 50 16.98 13.28 -8.16
C TYR A 50 18.51 13.34 -8.38
N HIS A 51 19.18 12.24 -8.77
CA HIS A 51 20.62 12.30 -9.10
C HIS A 51 20.90 12.71 -10.54
N ALA A 52 19.88 12.77 -11.42
CA ALA A 52 20.03 13.25 -12.80
C ALA A 52 20.05 14.77 -12.91
N LEU A 53 19.68 15.48 -11.84
CA LEU A 53 19.69 16.94 -11.83
C LEU A 53 21.07 17.44 -11.39
N SER A 54 21.97 17.61 -12.36
CA SER A 54 23.30 18.20 -12.16
C SER A 54 23.26 19.54 -11.40
N PRO A 55 24.26 19.86 -10.55
CA PRO A 55 24.30 21.11 -9.77
C PRO A 55 24.52 22.37 -10.62
N ARG A 56 24.77 22.24 -11.94
CA ARG A 56 25.02 23.37 -12.85
C ARG A 56 23.75 24.07 -13.37
N GLN A 57 22.59 23.43 -13.26
CA GLN A 57 21.30 23.98 -13.73
C GLN A 57 20.55 24.80 -12.67
N TRP A 58 21.05 24.85 -11.43
CA TRP A 58 20.48 25.70 -10.37
C TRP A 58 20.86 27.19 -10.50
N GLY A 59 21.75 27.56 -11.43
CA GLY A 59 22.23 28.94 -11.59
C GLY A 59 21.30 29.90 -12.33
N VAL A 60 20.20 29.43 -12.94
CA VAL A 60 19.36 30.28 -13.82
C VAL A 60 17.94 30.50 -13.29
N ALA A 61 17.57 29.87 -12.17
CA ALA A 61 16.24 29.99 -11.57
C ALA A 61 16.06 31.24 -10.66
N GLY A 62 16.78 32.33 -10.94
CA GLY A 62 16.65 33.59 -10.18
C GLY A 62 15.59 34.56 -10.74
N GLY A 63 15.17 34.41 -12.01
CA GLY A 63 14.38 35.44 -12.70
C GLY A 63 12.91 35.11 -12.96
N VAL A 64 12.52 33.83 -13.00
CA VAL A 64 11.17 33.41 -13.42
C VAL A 64 10.36 32.74 -12.29
N GLY A 65 10.98 32.50 -11.13
CA GLY A 65 10.35 31.78 -10.02
C GLY A 65 9.21 32.52 -9.31
N THR A 66 9.11 33.85 -9.45
CA THR A 66 8.18 34.65 -8.64
C THR A 66 6.73 34.58 -9.12
N THR A 67 6.44 34.44 -10.41
CA THR A 67 5.05 34.34 -10.89
C THR A 67 4.47 32.94 -10.67
N ALA A 68 5.28 31.89 -10.83
CA ALA A 68 4.86 30.52 -10.54
C ALA A 68 4.60 30.31 -9.04
N LEU A 69 5.40 30.92 -8.16
CA LEU A 69 5.15 30.87 -6.71
C LEU A 69 3.87 31.60 -6.31
N VAL A 70 3.53 32.75 -6.89
CA VAL A 70 2.26 33.44 -6.56
C VAL A 70 1.05 32.67 -7.08
N ALA A 71 1.12 32.09 -8.29
CA ALA A 71 0.05 31.24 -8.80
C ALA A 71 -0.11 29.94 -7.98
N ALA A 72 1.00 29.28 -7.61
CA ALA A 72 0.98 28.09 -6.78
C ALA A 72 0.58 28.40 -5.33
N MET A 73 0.95 29.55 -4.77
CA MET A 73 0.56 29.98 -3.42
C MET A 73 -0.89 30.45 -3.38
N SER A 74 -1.38 31.10 -4.43
CA SER A 74 -2.81 31.40 -4.62
C SER A 74 -3.63 30.12 -4.74
N LEU A 75 -3.15 29.13 -5.51
CA LEU A 75 -3.81 27.84 -5.63
C LEU A 75 -3.75 27.06 -4.32
N MET A 76 -2.62 27.04 -3.62
CA MET A 76 -2.49 26.45 -2.28
C MET A 76 -3.41 27.11 -1.25
N LEU A 77 -3.56 28.44 -1.25
CA LEU A 77 -4.51 29.11 -0.35
C LEU A 77 -5.97 28.76 -0.68
N SER A 78 -6.31 28.57 -1.96
CA SER A 78 -7.64 28.10 -2.36
C SER A 78 -7.89 26.64 -1.98
N LEU A 79 -6.86 25.77 -1.97
CA LEU A 79 -6.97 24.39 -1.48
C LEU A 79 -6.86 24.27 0.06
N SER A 80 -6.29 25.26 0.75
CA SER A 80 -6.19 25.32 2.22
C SER A 80 -7.35 26.06 2.87
N ALA A 81 -8.42 26.41 2.14
CA ALA A 81 -9.68 26.75 2.75
C ALA A 81 -10.06 25.60 3.71
N PRO A 82 -10.17 25.85 5.03
CA PRO A 82 -10.50 24.79 5.96
C PRO A 82 -11.87 24.25 5.53
N PRO A 83 -12.00 22.94 5.26
CA PRO A 83 -13.33 22.39 5.08
C PRO A 83 -14.15 22.73 6.33
N PRO A 84 -15.45 23.06 6.21
CA PRO A 84 -16.31 23.07 7.38
C PRO A 84 -16.07 21.76 8.11
N ALA A 85 -15.80 21.85 9.42
CA ALA A 85 -15.49 20.72 10.27
C ALA A 85 -16.73 19.81 10.39
N ASP A 86 -16.98 19.06 9.35
CA ASP A 86 -17.86 17.91 9.28
C ASP A 86 -17.34 17.03 8.14
N GLN A 87 -17.02 15.78 8.50
CA GLN A 87 -16.56 14.69 7.63
C GLN A 87 -15.09 14.77 7.19
N GLN A 88 -14.22 14.25 8.07
CA GLN A 88 -13.22 13.28 7.61
C GLN A 88 -13.95 12.09 7.00
N ALA A 89 -14.46 12.26 5.78
CA ALA A 89 -14.76 11.14 4.92
C ALA A 89 -13.41 10.59 4.50
N ALA A 90 -13.00 9.46 5.09
CA ALA A 90 -12.17 8.51 4.37
C ALA A 90 -12.75 8.42 2.94
N PRO A 91 -11.95 8.34 1.87
CA PRO A 91 -12.49 8.20 0.53
C PRO A 91 -13.44 7.01 0.58
N ALA A 92 -14.74 7.30 0.59
CA ALA A 92 -15.76 6.28 0.52
C ALA A 92 -15.50 5.70 -0.86
N ILE A 93 -15.10 4.42 -0.91
CA ILE A 93 -14.97 3.73 -2.18
C ILE A 93 -16.32 3.87 -2.85
N ASP A 94 -16.38 4.69 -3.90
CA ASP A 94 -17.62 4.95 -4.61
C ASP A 94 -18.03 3.64 -5.28
N GLU A 95 -19.19 3.14 -4.86
CA GLU A 95 -19.65 1.80 -5.16
C GLU A 95 -20.00 1.70 -6.65
N GLY A 96 -19.06 1.17 -7.43
CA GLY A 96 -19.30 0.78 -8.82
C GLY A 96 -18.92 1.80 -9.89
N ALA A 97 -18.51 3.01 -9.54
CA ALA A 97 -18.23 4.03 -10.56
C ALA A 97 -16.77 4.04 -11.03
N GLU A 98 -15.80 3.95 -10.11
CA GLU A 98 -14.40 4.25 -10.42
C GLU A 98 -13.42 3.14 -10.01
N PHE A 99 -12.34 3.01 -10.79
CA PHE A 99 -11.24 2.09 -10.49
C PHE A 99 -10.29 2.70 -9.46
N ILE A 100 -10.02 1.96 -8.41
CA ILE A 100 -8.98 2.27 -7.44
C ILE A 100 -7.66 1.73 -7.98
N ALA A 101 -6.71 2.63 -8.24
CA ALA A 101 -5.35 2.25 -8.62
C ALA A 101 -4.65 1.55 -7.46
N LEU A 102 -4.16 0.33 -7.70
CA LEU A 102 -3.36 -0.44 -6.75
C LEU A 102 -1.85 -0.23 -7.01
N GLU A 103 -1.50 0.09 -8.24
CA GLU A 103 -0.16 0.43 -8.72
C GLU A 103 -0.11 1.88 -9.21
N SER A 104 1.10 2.40 -9.46
CA SER A 104 1.25 3.77 -9.97
C SER A 104 0.68 3.94 -11.38
N ALA A 105 0.20 5.14 -11.71
CA ALA A 105 -0.36 5.45 -13.02
C ALA A 105 0.62 5.11 -14.15
N GLU A 106 1.91 5.37 -13.98
CA GLU A 106 2.94 5.09 -14.99
C GLU A 106 3.10 3.58 -15.23
N ARG A 107 2.96 2.74 -14.19
CA ARG A 107 3.04 1.29 -14.32
C ARG A 107 1.82 0.75 -15.06
N ILE A 108 0.64 1.31 -14.78
CA ILE A 108 -0.63 0.97 -15.43
C ILE A 108 -0.58 1.36 -16.92
N GLU A 109 -0.12 2.56 -17.25
CA GLU A 109 0.02 3.04 -18.63
C GLU A 109 1.03 2.23 -19.45
N GLN A 110 2.06 1.68 -18.81
CA GLN A 110 3.06 0.84 -19.46
C GLN A 110 2.59 -0.60 -19.70
N GLU A 111 1.50 -1.03 -19.07
CA GLU A 111 0.96 -2.38 -19.25
C GLU A 111 0.06 -2.44 -20.49
N ALA A 112 0.63 -2.94 -21.59
CA ALA A 112 -0.07 -3.04 -22.87
C ALA A 112 -1.08 -4.20 -22.94
N ASP A 113 -0.91 -5.25 -22.13
CA ASP A 113 -1.73 -6.47 -22.14
C ASP A 113 -2.51 -6.64 -20.82
N ALA A 114 -3.03 -5.53 -20.29
CA ALA A 114 -3.84 -5.55 -19.09
C ALA A 114 -5.22 -6.19 -19.37
N GLN A 115 -5.60 -7.16 -18.55
CA GLN A 115 -6.87 -7.87 -18.66
C GLN A 115 -7.81 -7.53 -17.51
N LEU A 116 -9.08 -7.32 -17.84
CA LEU A 116 -10.12 -7.11 -16.84
C LEU A 116 -10.73 -8.45 -16.40
N VAL A 117 -10.58 -8.79 -15.12
CA VAL A 117 -11.03 -10.06 -14.55
C VAL A 117 -12.07 -9.81 -13.46
N ARG A 118 -13.20 -10.53 -13.52
CA ARG A 118 -14.18 -10.57 -12.43
C ARG A 118 -13.74 -11.58 -11.38
N THR A 119 -13.67 -11.14 -10.13
CA THR A 119 -13.23 -11.98 -9.01
C THR A 119 -14.02 -11.68 -7.75
N ASN A 120 -13.87 -12.55 -6.76
CA ASN A 120 -14.44 -12.41 -5.43
C ASN A 120 -13.28 -12.14 -4.46
N VAL A 121 -13.29 -10.98 -3.81
CA VAL A 121 -12.24 -10.53 -2.88
C VAL A 121 -12.78 -10.57 -1.44
N PRO A 122 -12.05 -11.16 -0.47
CA PRO A 122 -12.44 -11.10 0.92
C PRO A 122 -12.51 -9.66 1.43
N ARG A 123 -13.57 -9.32 2.17
CA ARG A 123 -13.77 -7.97 2.72
C ARG A 123 -12.60 -7.51 3.59
N ALA A 124 -11.98 -8.43 4.33
CA ALA A 124 -10.77 -8.17 5.10
C ALA A 124 -9.59 -7.64 4.25
N ALA A 125 -9.44 -8.09 3.00
CA ALA A 125 -8.38 -7.62 2.11
C ALA A 125 -8.63 -6.19 1.59
N LEU A 126 -9.89 -5.75 1.58
CA LEU A 126 -10.28 -4.41 1.16
C LEU A 126 -10.20 -3.38 2.30
N ALA A 127 -9.92 -3.81 3.53
CA ALA A 127 -9.78 -2.93 4.68
C ALA A 127 -8.67 -1.89 4.49
N SER A 128 -7.56 -2.27 3.84
CA SER A 128 -6.46 -1.36 3.50
C SER A 128 -6.85 -0.26 2.53
N LEU A 129 -7.92 -0.48 1.75
CA LEU A 129 -8.49 0.47 0.79
C LEU A 129 -9.62 1.30 1.41
N GLY A 130 -9.92 1.11 2.69
CA GLY A 130 -10.96 1.88 3.41
C GLY A 130 -12.34 1.24 3.45
N VAL A 131 -12.49 -0.03 3.01
CA VAL A 131 -13.76 -0.75 3.19
C VAL A 131 -13.98 -1.04 4.68
N PRO A 132 -15.15 -0.72 5.25
CA PRO A 132 -15.44 -1.02 6.65
C PRO A 132 -15.52 -2.53 6.88
N VAL A 133 -14.77 -3.00 7.87
CA VAL A 133 -14.71 -4.41 8.26
C VAL A 133 -15.09 -4.58 9.73
N THR A 134 -15.98 -5.53 9.99
CA THR A 134 -16.37 -6.03 11.31
C THR A 134 -16.02 -7.52 11.40
N PRO A 135 -15.92 -8.09 12.62
CA PRO A 135 -15.66 -9.52 12.78
C PRO A 135 -16.67 -10.41 12.05
N GLN A 136 -17.91 -9.95 11.91
CA GLN A 136 -18.99 -10.67 11.26
C GLN A 136 -18.85 -10.67 9.73
N ASN A 137 -18.37 -9.58 9.13
CA ASN A 137 -18.31 -9.43 7.67
C ASN A 137 -16.92 -9.64 7.07
N ALA A 138 -15.87 -9.80 7.89
CA ALA A 138 -14.48 -9.93 7.44
C ALA A 138 -14.26 -11.11 6.47
N GLY A 139 -15.00 -12.20 6.69
CA GLY A 139 -14.95 -13.40 5.85
C GLY A 139 -15.86 -13.35 4.62
N GLU A 140 -16.69 -12.32 4.47
CA GLU A 140 -17.58 -12.20 3.31
C GLU A 140 -16.79 -11.86 2.06
N ALA A 141 -17.17 -12.48 0.95
CA ALA A 141 -16.58 -12.21 -0.34
C ALA A 141 -17.38 -11.14 -1.08
N VAL A 142 -16.69 -10.09 -1.53
CA VAL A 142 -17.25 -8.99 -2.31
C VAL A 142 -16.88 -9.19 -3.76
N ARG A 143 -17.85 -9.03 -4.67
CA ARG A 143 -17.58 -9.12 -6.09
C ARG A 143 -16.86 -7.86 -6.56
N ALA A 144 -15.77 -8.06 -7.28
CA ALA A 144 -14.96 -6.98 -7.82
C ALA A 144 -14.52 -7.27 -9.25
N GLU A 145 -14.22 -6.21 -9.99
CA GLU A 145 -13.54 -6.25 -11.28
C GLU A 145 -12.13 -5.70 -11.10
N MET A 146 -11.15 -6.47 -11.55
CA MET A 146 -9.74 -6.20 -11.33
C MET A 146 -9.03 -6.10 -12.68
N LEU A 147 -8.29 -5.02 -12.87
CA LEU A 147 -7.34 -4.90 -13.97
C LEU A 147 -6.06 -5.66 -13.57
N VAL A 148 -5.61 -6.58 -14.40
CA VAL A 148 -4.48 -7.47 -14.11
C VAL A 148 -3.46 -7.36 -15.23
N GLY A 149 -2.18 -7.19 -14.91
CA GLY A 149 -1.12 -7.15 -15.92
C GLY A 149 -0.76 -8.54 -16.46
N ALA A 150 0.10 -8.59 -17.49
CA ALA A 150 0.53 -9.85 -18.10
C ALA A 150 1.27 -10.79 -17.12
N ASP A 151 1.83 -10.23 -16.04
CA ASP A 151 2.48 -10.95 -14.95
C ASP A 151 1.50 -11.47 -13.89
N GLY A 152 0.20 -11.20 -14.03
CA GLY A 152 -0.82 -11.56 -13.05
C GLY A 152 -0.93 -10.57 -11.89
N ALA A 153 -0.15 -9.46 -11.90
CA ALA A 153 -0.21 -8.47 -10.84
C ALA A 153 -1.47 -7.61 -10.94
N PRO A 154 -2.15 -7.32 -9.81
CA PRO A 154 -3.34 -6.47 -9.81
C PRO A 154 -2.93 -5.00 -9.95
N LEU A 155 -3.42 -4.35 -11.01
CA LEU A 155 -3.11 -2.97 -11.36
C LEU A 155 -4.14 -1.97 -10.81
N ALA A 156 -5.41 -2.36 -10.87
CA ALA A 156 -6.52 -1.56 -10.38
C ALA A 156 -7.70 -2.45 -10.01
N LEU A 157 -8.60 -1.97 -9.15
CA LEU A 157 -9.76 -2.71 -8.69
C LEU A 157 -10.98 -1.79 -8.57
N ARG A 158 -12.16 -2.28 -8.99
CA ARG A 158 -13.44 -1.65 -8.66
C ARG A 158 -14.40 -2.67 -8.05
N LEU A 159 -15.24 -2.23 -7.13
CA LEU A 159 -16.29 -3.06 -6.54
C LEU A 159 -17.51 -3.05 -7.46
N VAL A 160 -18.11 -4.20 -7.73
CA VAL A 160 -19.30 -4.30 -8.62
C VAL A 160 -20.59 -4.48 -7.86
N SER A 161 -20.51 -4.92 -6.60
CA SER A 161 -21.65 -4.97 -5.67
C SER A 161 -21.12 -5.19 -4.26
N LEU A 162 -21.48 -4.33 -3.31
CA LEU A 162 -21.38 -4.61 -1.89
C LEU A 162 -22.68 -5.35 -1.45
N PRO A 163 -22.60 -6.54 -0.85
CA PRO A 163 -23.71 -7.10 -0.09
C PRO A 163 -23.84 -6.42 1.28
#